data_AF-A0A218QKI6-F1
#
_entry.id   AF-A0A218QKI6-F1
#
_cell.length_a   1.000
_cell.length_b   1.000
_cell.length_c   1.000
_cell.angle_alpha   90.00
_cell.angle_beta   90.00
_cell.angle_gamma   90.00
#
_symmetry.space_group_name_H-M   'P 1'
#
loop_
_entity.id
_entity.type
_entity.pdbx_description
1 polymer ?
#
loop_
_entity_poly.entity_id
_entity_poly.type
_entity_poly.pdbx_seq_one_letter_code
_entity_poly.pdbx_strand_id
1 'polypeptide(L)'
;MKAYPKREENPPLLITAISWLLLTTLDVNGVDDVVRCVSWYSYRWLIERYHYTLKSGCSIEKLQLETARRIEMALATYSIVAWRLLWLTYEARINPEQPCDTVLETYEWQSLCATISQTSNPPPEPPSLRDAVLFIAYLGGFLGRKGDGEPGVKTIWRGLRRLHDIAATWKLLHSNFHHSACS
;
A
#
# COMPACT_ATOMS: atom_id res chain seq x y z
N MET A 1 -30.43 16.38 11.23
CA MET A 1 -29.75 15.08 11.06
C MET A 1 -30.82 14.05 10.72
N LYS A 2 -30.66 13.25 9.66
CA LYS A 2 -31.64 12.23 9.24
C LYS A 2 -31.03 10.84 9.39
N ALA A 3 -31.86 9.84 9.68
CA ALA A 3 -31.45 8.45 9.91
C ALA A 3 -31.95 7.55 8.77
N TYR A 4 -31.06 6.71 8.23
CA TYR A 4 -31.38 5.81 7.12
C TYR A 4 -30.98 4.37 7.47
N PRO A 5 -31.95 3.48 7.75
CA PRO A 5 -31.67 2.07 7.97
C PRO A 5 -31.44 1.34 6.64
N LYS A 6 -30.43 0.48 6.61
CA LYS A 6 -30.15 -0.46 5.50
C LYS A 6 -29.80 -1.82 6.06
N ARG A 7 -30.41 -2.86 5.49
CA ARG A 7 -30.20 -4.25 5.86
C ARG A 7 -29.98 -5.09 4.62
N GLU A 8 -29.02 -5.99 4.68
CA GLU A 8 -28.78 -7.00 3.65
C GLU A 8 -30.00 -7.92 3.50
N GLU A 9 -30.51 -8.04 2.27
CA GLU A 9 -31.75 -8.78 1.99
C GLU A 9 -31.53 -10.30 2.00
N ASN A 10 -30.44 -10.77 1.39
CA ASN A 10 -30.12 -12.19 1.24
C ASN A 10 -28.75 -12.51 1.83
N PRO A 11 -28.59 -12.50 3.17
CA PRO A 11 -27.32 -12.85 3.79
C PRO A 11 -26.98 -14.33 3.53
N PRO A 12 -25.69 -14.70 3.47
CA PRO A 12 -25.29 -16.10 3.39
C PRO A 12 -25.85 -16.91 4.57
N LEU A 13 -26.12 -18.19 4.32
CA LEU A 13 -26.63 -19.11 5.35
C LEU A 13 -25.75 -19.07 6.60
N LEU A 14 -26.38 -18.97 7.77
CA LEU A 14 -25.74 -18.93 9.09
C LEU A 14 -24.89 -17.67 9.37
N ILE A 15 -24.93 -16.64 8.51
CA ILE A 15 -24.28 -15.35 8.76
C ILE A 15 -25.33 -14.30 9.11
N THR A 16 -25.04 -13.48 10.14
CA THR A 16 -25.93 -12.37 10.50
C THR A 16 -25.90 -11.31 9.41
N ALA A 17 -27.09 -10.92 8.94
CA ALA A 17 -27.25 -9.86 7.95
C ALA A 17 -26.57 -8.57 8.38
N ILE A 18 -25.83 -7.95 7.46
CA ILE A 18 -25.31 -6.60 7.68
C ILE A 18 -26.51 -5.65 7.84
N SER A 19 -26.52 -4.89 8.93
CA SER A 19 -27.57 -3.90 9.23
C SER A 19 -26.92 -2.62 9.73
N TRP A 20 -27.08 -1.53 8.98
CA TRP A 20 -26.55 -0.21 9.29
C TRP A 20 -27.68 0.80 9.48
N LEU A 21 -27.58 1.60 10.54
CA LEU A 21 -28.38 2.81 10.72
C LEU A 21 -27.44 4.01 10.58
N LEU A 22 -27.50 4.71 9.45
CA LEU A 22 -26.60 5.82 9.17
C LEU A 22 -27.25 7.15 9.51
N LEU A 23 -26.59 7.94 10.35
CA LEU A 23 -26.96 9.31 10.69
C LEU A 23 -26.07 10.25 9.88
N THR A 24 -26.68 11.13 9.09
CA THR A 24 -25.93 12.07 8.22
C THR A 24 -26.48 13.49 8.29
N THR A 25 -25.59 14.45 8.04
CA THR A 25 -25.90 15.87 7.81
C THR A 25 -26.11 16.19 6.34
N LEU A 26 -25.79 15.26 5.44
CA LEU A 26 -26.02 15.39 4.01
C LEU A 26 -27.52 15.35 3.69
N ASP A 27 -27.93 16.12 2.69
CA ASP A 27 -29.27 16.01 2.14
C ASP A 27 -29.40 14.71 1.35
N VAL A 28 -30.54 14.05 1.54
CA VAL A 28 -30.87 12.77 0.92
C VAL A 28 -32.27 12.91 0.37
N ASN A 29 -32.36 13.09 -0.95
CA ASN A 29 -33.59 13.38 -1.67
C ASN A 29 -34.03 12.21 -2.55
N GLY A 30 -33.17 11.20 -2.73
CA GLY A 30 -33.48 10.01 -3.52
C GLY A 30 -32.58 8.82 -3.21
N VAL A 31 -32.79 7.73 -3.96
CA VAL A 31 -32.05 6.47 -3.79
C VAL A 31 -30.56 6.66 -4.02
N ASP A 32 -30.16 7.45 -5.01
CA ASP A 32 -28.75 7.70 -5.34
C ASP A 32 -27.98 8.37 -4.20
N ASP A 33 -28.62 9.27 -3.45
CA ASP A 33 -28.03 9.90 -2.27
C ASP A 33 -27.82 8.89 -1.13
N VAL A 34 -28.76 7.95 -0.97
CA VAL A 34 -28.63 6.87 0.02
C VAL A 34 -27.50 5.92 -0.36
N VAL A 35 -27.42 5.53 -1.64
CA VAL A 35 -26.33 4.67 -2.16
C VAL A 35 -24.99 5.35 -1.90
N ARG A 36 -24.87 6.65 -2.20
CA ARG A 36 -23.66 7.44 -1.92
C ARG A 36 -23.28 7.42 -0.44
N CYS A 37 -24.23 7.63 0.47
CA CYS A 37 -23.97 7.58 1.91
C CYS A 37 -23.45 6.20 2.36
N VAL A 38 -24.05 5.12 1.85
CA VAL A 38 -23.62 3.75 2.13
C VAL A 38 -22.23 3.49 1.57
N SER A 39 -21.95 3.90 0.33
CA SER A 39 -20.63 3.79 -0.30
C SER A 39 -19.56 4.53 0.51
N TRP A 40 -19.82 5.77 0.93
CA TRP A 40 -18.88 6.54 1.75
C TRP A 40 -18.65 5.90 3.11
N TYR A 41 -19.71 5.41 3.77
CA TYR A 41 -19.57 4.72 5.04
C TYR A 41 -18.80 3.39 4.90
N SER A 42 -18.90 2.72 3.75
CA SER A 42 -18.11 1.50 3.50
C SER A 42 -16.60 1.75 3.54
N TYR A 43 -16.15 2.97 3.23
CA TYR A 43 -14.74 3.36 3.32
C TYR A 43 -14.24 3.57 4.75
N ARG A 44 -15.13 3.58 5.77
CA ARG A 44 -14.74 3.71 7.18
C ARG A 44 -13.69 2.69 7.59
N TRP A 45 -13.71 1.49 7.00
CA TRP A 45 -12.74 0.43 7.29
C TRP A 45 -11.29 0.77 6.88
N LEU A 46 -11.08 1.78 6.01
CA LEU A 46 -9.74 2.22 5.62
C LEU A 46 -8.91 2.71 6.80
N ILE A 47 -9.53 3.34 7.82
CA ILE A 47 -8.81 3.77 9.02
C ILE A 47 -8.31 2.58 9.85
N GLU A 48 -9.04 1.46 9.84
CA GLU A 48 -8.62 0.24 10.51
C GLU A 48 -7.45 -0.42 9.76
N ARG A 49 -7.47 -0.36 8.43
CA ARG A 49 -6.32 -0.75 7.60
C ARG A 49 -5.10 0.14 7.84
N TYR A 50 -5.29 1.44 8.04
CA TYR A 50 -4.22 2.36 8.41
C TYR A 50 -3.62 1.99 9.78
N HIS A 51 -4.44 1.80 10.81
CA HIS A 51 -3.98 1.35 12.12
C HIS A 51 -3.28 -0.01 12.06
N TYR A 52 -3.81 -0.96 11.28
CA TYR A 52 -3.16 -2.24 11.04
C TYR A 52 -1.78 -2.06 10.40
N THR A 53 -1.66 -1.16 9.42
CA THR A 53 -0.39 -0.87 8.75
C THR A 53 0.63 -0.27 9.71
N LEU A 54 0.22 0.68 10.54
CA LEU A 54 1.06 1.32 11.55
C LEU A 54 1.54 0.32 12.62
N LYS A 55 0.64 -0.54 13.11
CA LYS A 55 0.93 -1.50 14.19
C LYS A 55 1.64 -2.76 13.68
N SER A 56 1.10 -3.41 12.66
CA SER A 56 1.58 -4.72 12.18
C SER A 56 2.57 -4.63 11.02
N GLY A 57 2.47 -3.60 10.18
CA GLY A 57 3.44 -3.32 9.13
C GLY A 57 4.68 -2.67 9.73
N CYS A 58 4.55 -1.40 10.10
CA CYS A 58 5.63 -0.59 10.65
C CYS A 58 6.13 -1.05 12.03
N SER A 59 5.36 -1.87 12.76
CA SER A 59 5.74 -2.40 14.07
C SER A 59 6.00 -1.30 15.12
N ILE A 60 5.24 -0.20 15.08
CA ILE A 60 5.46 0.95 15.97
C ILE A 60 5.39 0.58 17.46
N GLU A 61 4.54 -0.38 17.82
CA GLU A 61 4.33 -0.84 19.21
C GLU A 61 5.54 -1.61 19.76
N LYS A 62 6.52 -1.95 18.91
CA LYS A 62 7.77 -2.60 19.35
C LYS A 62 8.87 -1.61 19.72
N LEU A 63 8.70 -0.33 19.40
CA LEU A 63 9.68 0.70 19.73
C LEU A 63 9.77 0.86 21.24
N GLN A 64 10.99 0.76 21.78
CA GLN A 64 11.27 0.93 23.21
C GLN A 64 11.71 2.37 23.51
N LEU A 65 10.83 3.34 23.26
CA LEU A 65 11.12 4.76 23.46
C LEU A 65 10.73 5.20 24.88
N GLU A 66 11.68 5.77 25.59
CA GLU A 66 11.56 6.04 27.04
C GLU A 66 10.81 7.32 27.41
N THR A 67 10.50 8.20 26.44
CA THR A 67 9.86 9.50 26.72
C THR A 67 8.67 9.74 25.81
N ALA A 68 7.64 10.41 26.34
CA ALA A 68 6.45 10.79 25.59
C ALA A 68 6.79 11.55 24.29
N ARG A 69 7.71 12.53 24.38
CA ARG A 69 8.16 13.28 23.20
C ARG A 69 8.78 12.40 22.11
N ARG A 70 9.60 11.41 22.48
CA ARG A 70 10.18 10.47 21.49
C ARG A 70 9.09 9.61 20.84
N ILE A 71 8.10 9.17 21.62
CA ILE A 71 6.95 8.42 21.12
C ILE A 71 6.15 9.28 20.13
N GLU A 72 5.88 10.55 20.44
CA GLU A 72 5.16 11.48 19.55
C GLU A 72 5.89 11.68 18.22
N MET A 73 7.21 11.90 18.24
CA MET A 73 8.01 12.06 17.02
C MET A 73 8.02 10.78 16.18
N ALA A 74 8.15 9.61 16.82
CA ALA A 74 8.06 8.34 16.13
C ALA A 74 6.67 8.18 15.51
N LEU A 75 5.61 8.45 16.26
CA LEU A 75 4.23 8.38 15.78
C LEU A 75 4.01 9.27 14.55
N ALA A 76 4.47 10.52 14.58
CA ALA A 76 4.38 11.42 13.43
C ALA A 76 5.09 10.86 12.19
N THR A 77 6.32 10.37 12.36
CA THR A 77 7.14 9.83 11.27
C THR A 77 6.52 8.55 10.68
N TYR A 78 6.17 7.60 11.54
CA TYR A 78 5.57 6.33 11.11
C TYR A 78 4.17 6.50 10.55
N SER A 79 3.43 7.55 10.95
CA SER A 79 2.13 7.88 10.36
C SER A 79 2.26 8.17 8.86
N ILE A 80 3.25 8.97 8.47
CA ILE A 80 3.52 9.28 7.05
C ILE A 80 3.92 8.02 6.29
N VAL A 81 4.80 7.19 6.87
CA VAL A 81 5.24 5.93 6.26
C VAL A 81 4.08 4.94 6.09
N ALA A 82 3.24 4.78 7.12
CA ALA A 82 2.08 3.91 7.08
C ALA A 82 1.05 4.38 6.04
N TRP A 83 0.82 5.69 5.95
CA TRP A 83 -0.03 6.26 4.90
C TRP A 83 0.54 5.98 3.51
N ARG A 84 1.83 6.24 3.27
CA ARG A 84 2.46 6.01 1.96
C ARG A 84 2.40 4.54 1.55
N LEU A 85 2.64 3.63 2.49
CA LEU A 85 2.54 2.19 2.27
C LEU A 85 1.10 1.77 1.93
N LEU A 86 0.12 2.28 2.68
CA LEU A 86 -1.29 1.99 2.41
C LEU A 86 -1.72 2.56 1.06
N TRP A 87 -1.34 3.80 0.76
CA TRP A 87 -1.58 4.44 -0.53
C TRP A 87 -0.99 3.60 -1.66
N LEU A 88 0.28 3.20 -1.60
CA LEU A 88 0.92 2.38 -2.63
C LEU A 88 0.17 1.07 -2.89
N THR A 89 -0.32 0.45 -1.81
CA THR A 89 -1.10 -0.80 -1.88
C THR A 89 -2.41 -0.62 -2.66
N TYR A 90 -3.09 0.51 -2.48
CA TYR A 90 -4.35 0.79 -3.19
C TYR A 90 -4.12 1.37 -4.57
N GLU A 91 -3.10 2.20 -4.74
CA GLU A 91 -2.73 2.83 -6.00
C GLU A 91 -2.45 1.77 -7.07
N ALA A 92 -1.70 0.72 -6.73
CA ALA A 92 -1.43 -0.40 -7.64
C ALA A 92 -2.68 -1.24 -7.99
N ARG A 93 -3.78 -1.09 -7.26
CA ARG A 93 -5.06 -1.77 -7.52
C ARG A 93 -6.02 -0.91 -8.31
N ILE A 94 -6.00 0.40 -8.07
CA ILE A 94 -6.87 1.38 -8.73
C ILE A 94 -6.31 1.74 -10.11
N ASN A 95 -5.00 1.98 -10.19
CA ASN A 95 -4.27 2.36 -11.40
C ASN A 95 -3.12 1.37 -11.67
N PRO A 96 -3.43 0.09 -11.98
CA PRO A 96 -2.42 -0.97 -12.09
C PRO A 96 -1.44 -0.76 -13.26
N GLU A 97 -1.94 -0.23 -14.38
CA GLU A 97 -1.21 -0.11 -15.65
C GLU A 97 -0.27 1.09 -15.72
N GLN A 98 -0.33 2.02 -14.76
CA GLN A 98 0.55 3.18 -14.78
C GLN A 98 2.00 2.75 -14.60
N PRO A 99 2.97 3.42 -15.23
CA PRO A 99 4.37 3.02 -15.10
C PRO A 99 4.85 3.27 -13.67
N CYS A 100 5.67 2.35 -13.15
CA CYS A 100 6.08 2.39 -11.75
C CYS A 100 7.04 3.53 -11.41
N ASP A 101 7.63 4.18 -12.41
CA ASP A 101 8.49 5.36 -12.28
C ASP A 101 7.75 6.62 -11.82
N THR A 102 6.42 6.60 -11.83
CA THR A 102 5.57 7.58 -11.13
C THR A 102 5.72 7.52 -9.60
N VAL A 103 6.28 6.42 -9.07
CA VAL A 103 6.37 6.13 -7.63
C VAL A 103 7.79 5.81 -7.19
N LEU A 104 8.52 5.05 -8.01
CA LEU A 104 9.86 4.54 -7.73
C LEU A 104 10.88 5.27 -8.59
N GLU A 105 12.00 5.65 -8.00
CA GLU A 105 13.12 6.23 -8.74
C GLU A 105 13.71 5.21 -9.72
N THR A 106 14.41 5.67 -10.76
CA THR A 106 14.99 4.81 -11.81
C THR A 106 15.85 3.69 -11.22
N TYR A 107 16.73 4.02 -10.28
CA TYR A 107 17.60 3.03 -9.64
C TYR A 107 16.82 2.04 -8.75
N GLU A 108 15.67 2.44 -8.22
CA GLU A 108 14.83 1.56 -7.39
C GLU A 108 14.16 0.49 -8.25
N TRP A 109 13.41 0.90 -9.28
CA TRP A 109 12.69 -0.08 -10.10
C TRP A 109 13.64 -0.94 -10.94
N GLN A 110 14.77 -0.38 -11.41
CA GLN A 110 15.78 -1.17 -12.14
C GLN A 110 16.39 -2.25 -11.25
N SER A 111 16.80 -1.87 -10.03
CA SER A 111 17.38 -2.82 -9.07
C SER A 111 16.37 -3.89 -8.65
N LEU A 112 15.08 -3.52 -8.54
CA LEU A 112 13.99 -4.43 -8.28
C LEU A 112 13.85 -5.47 -9.39
N CYS A 113 13.74 -5.03 -10.65
CA CYS A 113 13.63 -5.92 -11.80
C CYS A 113 14.86 -6.82 -11.95
N ALA A 114 16.06 -6.26 -11.84
CA ALA A 114 17.31 -7.00 -11.87
C ALA A 114 17.36 -8.12 -10.82
N THR A 115 16.91 -7.82 -9.59
CA THR A 115 16.87 -8.79 -8.49
C THR A 115 15.86 -9.90 -8.75
N ILE A 116 14.65 -9.57 -9.21
CA ILE A 116 13.59 -10.55 -9.48
C ILE A 116 13.95 -11.46 -10.66
N SER A 117 14.48 -10.88 -11.73
CA SER A 117 14.88 -11.60 -12.94
C SER A 117 16.26 -12.25 -12.84
N GLN A 118 16.97 -12.08 -11.72
CA GLN A 118 18.33 -12.60 -11.48
C GLN A 118 19.32 -12.24 -12.60
N THR A 119 19.26 -11.00 -13.06
CA THR A 119 20.09 -10.48 -14.16
C THR A 119 20.60 -9.09 -13.81
N SER A 120 21.75 -8.71 -14.35
CA SER A 120 22.27 -7.34 -14.22
C SER A 120 21.68 -6.35 -15.23
N ASN A 121 20.83 -6.83 -16.15
CA ASN A 121 20.22 -6.02 -17.19
C ASN A 121 18.72 -5.84 -16.92
N PRO A 122 18.30 -4.73 -16.29
CA PRO A 122 16.88 -4.42 -16.14
C PRO A 122 16.23 -4.14 -17.50
N PRO A 123 14.89 -4.21 -17.61
CA PRO A 123 14.19 -3.82 -18.83
C PRO A 123 14.45 -2.33 -19.14
N PRO A 124 14.38 -1.94 -20.43
CA PRO A 124 14.61 -0.56 -20.85
C PRO A 124 13.51 0.41 -20.39
N GLU A 125 12.30 -0.11 -20.17
CA GLU A 125 11.13 0.65 -19.74
C GLU A 125 10.66 0.19 -18.35
N PRO A 126 10.09 1.10 -17.55
CA PRO A 126 9.55 0.76 -16.24
C PRO A 126 8.37 -0.22 -16.38
N PRO A 127 8.28 -1.26 -15.54
CA PRO A 127 7.11 -2.13 -15.51
C PRO A 127 5.87 -1.37 -15.01
N SER A 128 4.71 -2.02 -15.12
CA SER A 128 3.46 -1.54 -14.52
C SER A 128 3.61 -1.39 -13.00
N LEU A 129 2.86 -0.46 -12.40
CA LEU A 129 2.85 -0.29 -10.94
C LEU A 129 2.39 -1.57 -10.23
N ARG A 130 1.45 -2.30 -10.84
CA ARG A 130 1.00 -3.60 -10.32
C ARG A 130 2.15 -4.60 -10.24
N ASP A 131 2.93 -4.73 -11.31
CA ASP A 131 4.08 -5.64 -11.33
C ASP A 131 5.17 -5.20 -10.37
N ALA A 132 5.47 -3.90 -10.31
CA ALA A 132 6.43 -3.37 -9.34
C ALA A 132 6.02 -3.67 -7.89
N VAL A 133 4.76 -3.47 -7.52
CA VAL A 133 4.26 -3.80 -6.17
C VAL A 133 4.27 -5.31 -5.92
N LEU A 134 3.98 -6.13 -6.93
CA LEU A 134 4.07 -7.58 -6.84
C LEU A 134 5.52 -8.04 -6.62
N PHE A 135 6.47 -7.48 -7.35
CA PHE A 135 7.90 -7.71 -7.19
C PHE A 135 8.41 -7.31 -5.81
N ILE A 136 8.01 -6.13 -5.33
CA ILE A 136 8.27 -5.69 -3.95
C ILE A 136 7.71 -6.73 -2.98
N ALA A 137 6.47 -7.18 -3.17
CA ALA A 137 5.86 -8.18 -2.30
C ALA A 137 6.63 -9.52 -2.33
N TYR A 138 7.16 -9.95 -3.47
CA TYR A 138 8.02 -11.13 -3.59
C TYR A 138 9.30 -10.99 -2.75
N LEU A 139 9.97 -9.83 -2.78
CA LEU A 139 11.07 -9.55 -1.86
C LEU A 139 10.63 -9.69 -0.39
N GLY A 140 9.38 -9.30 -0.09
CA GLY A 140 8.77 -9.42 1.22
C GLY A 140 8.27 -10.81 1.63
N GLY A 141 8.42 -11.82 0.76
CA GLY A 141 8.01 -13.21 0.98
C GLY A 141 6.58 -13.54 0.56
N PHE A 142 5.96 -12.72 -0.30
CA PHE A 142 4.73 -13.10 -0.99
C PHE A 142 5.03 -14.22 -1.99
N LEU A 143 4.18 -15.24 -2.06
CA LEU A 143 4.41 -16.42 -2.91
C LEU A 143 3.65 -16.37 -4.24
N GLY A 144 2.55 -15.60 -4.33
CA GLY A 144 1.77 -15.46 -5.55
C GLY A 144 1.15 -16.77 -6.06
N ARG A 145 0.72 -17.67 -5.15
CA ARG A 145 0.09 -18.94 -5.55
C ARG A 145 -1.30 -18.68 -6.12
N LYS A 146 -1.80 -19.65 -6.90
CA LYS A 146 -3.17 -19.61 -7.44
C LYS A 146 -4.17 -19.47 -6.29
N GLY A 147 -4.85 -18.33 -6.23
CA GLY A 147 -5.86 -18.02 -5.20
C GLY A 147 -5.38 -17.14 -4.03
N ASP A 148 -4.09 -16.79 -3.94
CA ASP A 148 -3.57 -15.92 -2.87
C ASP A 148 -4.11 -14.47 -2.97
N GLY A 149 -4.58 -14.07 -4.15
CA GLY A 149 -5.08 -12.72 -4.41
C GLY A 149 -3.96 -11.68 -4.48
N GLU A 150 -4.27 -10.46 -4.05
CA GLU A 150 -3.33 -9.33 -4.07
C GLU A 150 -2.46 -9.29 -2.80
N PRO A 151 -1.19 -8.84 -2.89
CA PRO A 151 -0.31 -8.78 -1.74
C PRO A 151 -0.83 -7.84 -0.64
N GLY A 152 -0.54 -8.19 0.61
CA GLY A 152 -0.91 -7.42 1.78
C GLY A 152 0.16 -6.43 2.22
N VAL A 153 -0.23 -5.40 2.99
CA VAL A 153 0.68 -4.35 3.47
C VAL A 153 1.93 -4.87 4.20
N LYS A 154 1.84 -6.04 4.85
CA LYS A 154 2.96 -6.65 5.58
C LYS A 154 4.06 -7.19 4.66
N THR A 155 3.70 -7.82 3.55
CA THR A 155 4.68 -8.30 2.56
C THR A 155 5.25 -7.12 1.79
N ILE A 156 4.42 -6.15 1.41
CA ILE A 156 4.88 -4.93 0.74
C ILE A 156 5.86 -4.15 1.63
N TRP A 157 5.59 -3.97 2.92
CA TRP A 157 6.51 -3.31 3.86
C TRP A 157 7.89 -3.98 3.92
N ARG A 158 7.90 -5.30 4.11
CA ARG A 158 9.15 -6.08 4.16
C ARG A 158 9.91 -5.98 2.83
N GLY A 159 9.17 -6.02 1.73
CA GLY A 159 9.68 -5.82 0.38
C GLY A 159 10.37 -4.48 0.21
N LEU A 160 9.70 -3.39 0.57
CA LEU A 160 10.23 -2.03 0.46
C LEU A 160 11.51 -1.85 1.27
N ARG A 161 11.56 -2.41 2.49
CA ARG A 161 12.80 -2.37 3.29
C ARG A 161 13.97 -3.06 2.58
N ARG A 162 13.73 -4.25 2.01
CA ARG A 162 14.77 -4.96 1.25
C ARG A 162 15.14 -4.22 -0.03
N LEU A 163 14.15 -3.67 -0.73
CA LEU A 163 14.38 -2.88 -1.94
C LEU A 163 15.24 -1.66 -1.63
N HIS A 164 15.04 -0.99 -0.49
CA HIS A 164 15.87 0.16 -0.12
C HIS A 164 17.36 -0.19 -0.05
N ASP A 165 17.71 -1.31 0.60
CA ASP A 165 19.10 -1.79 0.72
C ASP A 165 19.68 -2.20 -0.65
N ILE A 166 18.87 -2.89 -1.47
CA ILE A 166 19.23 -3.31 -2.83
C ILE A 166 19.46 -2.09 -3.73
N ALA A 167 18.55 -1.13 -3.71
CA ALA A 167 18.58 0.07 -4.52
C ALA A 167 19.74 0.99 -4.14
N ALA A 168 20.06 1.10 -2.85
CA ALA A 168 21.24 1.82 -2.39
C ALA A 168 22.53 1.21 -2.95
N THR A 169 22.66 -0.11 -2.91
CA THR A 169 23.82 -0.83 -3.48
C THR A 169 23.88 -0.68 -5.01
N TRP A 170 22.75 -0.83 -5.68
CA TRP A 170 22.62 -0.64 -7.12
C TRP A 170 23.09 0.74 -7.56
N LYS A 171 22.63 1.77 -6.85
CA LYS A 171 22.99 3.17 -7.09
C LYS A 171 24.50 3.38 -6.94
N LEU A 172 25.15 2.79 -5.94
CA LEU A 172 26.61 2.87 -5.79
C LEU A 172 27.34 2.25 -6.99
N LEU A 173 26.95 1.04 -7.39
CA LEU A 173 27.61 0.32 -8.50
C LEU A 173 27.39 0.97 -9.87
N HIS A 174 26.25 1.64 -10.07
CA HIS A 174 25.88 2.26 -11.35
C HIS A 174 26.03 3.78 -11.39
N SER A 175 26.40 4.43 -10.27
CA SER A 175 26.68 5.87 -10.22
C SER A 175 27.93 6.28 -11.00
N ASN A 176 28.84 5.34 -11.29
CA ASN A 176 30.10 5.60 -11.99
C ASN A 176 29.98 5.67 -13.52
N PHE A 177 28.80 5.43 -14.12
CA PHE A 177 28.63 5.50 -15.58
C PHE A 177 28.52 6.92 -16.15
N HIS A 178 28.57 7.97 -15.30
CA HIS A 178 28.55 9.37 -15.74
C HIS A 178 29.94 10.05 -15.80
N HIS A 179 31.04 9.37 -15.46
CA HIS A 179 32.39 9.97 -15.45
C HIS A 179 33.37 9.43 -16.52
N SER A 180 32.94 8.56 -17.42
CA SER A 180 33.80 7.96 -18.46
C SER A 180 33.41 8.30 -19.91
N ALA A 181 32.65 9.39 -20.13
CA ALA A 181 32.30 9.91 -21.46
C ALA A 181 33.03 11.23 -21.83
N CYS A 182 34.09 11.59 -21.11
CA CYS A 182 35.00 12.68 -21.48
C CYS A 182 36.45 12.18 -21.46
N SER A 183 36.86 11.60 -22.59
CA SER A 183 38.25 11.38 -22.98
C SER A 183 38.33 11.49 -24.49
#